data_AF-A0A0E3JLT8-F1
#
_entry.id   AF-A0A0E3JLT8-F1
#
_cell.length_a   1.000
_cell.length_b   1.000
_cell.length_c   1.000
_cell.angle_alpha   90.00
_cell.angle_beta   90.00
_cell.angle_gamma   90.00
#
_symmetry.space_group_name_H-M   'P 1'
#
loop_
_entity.id
_entity.type
_entity.pdbx_description
1 polymer ?
#
loop_
_entity_poly.entity_id
_entity_poly.type
_entity_poly.pdbx_seq_one_letter_code
_entity_poly.pdbx_strand_id
1 'polypeptide(L)'
;MSVTFMKKETQNITALRPQTWITEALLTIMKEKEFNKITITEIIKKADLTRQTFYRNFNTKEEVLHEYVKKLYKDCFDEIEQMPQKNVYKILVTYFHYWHKNKDFCY
;
A
#
# COMPACT_ATOMS: atom_id res chain seq x y z
N MET A 1 -3.23 3.20 19.12
CA MET A 1 -2.37 1.99 19.06
C MET A 1 -3.23 0.82 18.68
N SER A 2 -2.79 0.08 17.65
CA SER A 2 -3.11 -1.31 17.29
C SER A 2 -3.11 -1.43 15.76
N VAL A 3 -1.95 -1.76 15.21
CA VAL A 3 -1.79 -2.26 13.84
C VAL A 3 -2.34 -3.68 13.86
N THR A 4 -3.53 -3.88 13.33
CA THR A 4 -4.16 -5.20 13.26
C THR A 4 -3.40 -6.08 12.27
N PHE A 5 -2.85 -7.17 12.81
CA PHE A 5 -2.12 -8.22 12.13
C PHE A 5 -2.87 -8.79 10.92
N MET A 6 -2.20 -8.83 9.77
CA MET A 6 -2.66 -9.49 8.54
C MET A 6 -2.65 -11.01 8.72
N LYS A 7 -3.80 -11.63 8.45
CA LYS A 7 -4.03 -13.09 8.46
C LYS A 7 -3.37 -13.71 7.21
N LYS A 8 -2.59 -14.78 7.42
CA LYS A 8 -1.92 -15.59 6.39
C LYS A 8 -2.91 -16.21 5.41
N GLU A 9 -2.70 -16.01 4.11
CA GLU A 9 -3.11 -16.95 3.07
C GLU A 9 -1.93 -17.27 2.14
N THR A 10 -1.82 -18.56 1.84
CA THR A 10 -0.61 -19.25 1.42
C THR A 10 -0.62 -19.50 -0.08
N GLN A 11 -0.40 -18.47 -0.92
CA GLN A 11 -0.07 -18.69 -2.32
C GLN A 11 1.02 -17.70 -2.78
N ASN A 12 2.20 -18.24 -3.12
CA ASN A 12 3.34 -17.55 -3.76
C ASN A 12 4.10 -16.47 -2.95
N ILE A 13 4.46 -16.77 -1.70
CA ILE A 13 4.87 -15.81 -0.65
C ILE A 13 6.36 -15.40 -0.68
N THR A 14 7.17 -15.84 -1.65
CA THR A 14 8.64 -15.62 -1.60
C THR A 14 9.07 -14.37 -2.39
N ALA A 15 8.39 -14.04 -3.49
CA ALA A 15 8.71 -12.86 -4.32
C ALA A 15 8.09 -11.55 -3.80
N LEU A 16 7.00 -11.62 -3.04
CA LEU A 16 6.19 -10.46 -2.62
C LEU A 16 6.69 -9.78 -1.33
N ARG A 17 7.61 -10.40 -0.58
CA ARG A 17 8.08 -9.86 0.71
C ARG A 17 8.86 -8.55 0.54
N PRO A 18 9.83 -8.44 -0.39
CA PRO A 18 10.60 -7.20 -0.52
C PRO A 18 9.74 -6.01 -0.95
N GLN A 19 8.78 -6.22 -1.86
CA GLN A 19 7.86 -5.17 -2.30
C GLN A 19 7.02 -4.65 -1.14
N THR A 20 6.43 -5.56 -0.37
CA THR A 20 5.62 -5.24 0.81
C THR A 20 6.44 -4.48 1.86
N TRP A 21 7.65 -4.95 2.18
CA TRP A 21 8.51 -4.29 3.17
C TRP A 21 9.00 -2.91 2.71
N ILE A 22 9.33 -2.75 1.42
CA ILE A 22 9.69 -1.44 0.86
C ILE A 22 8.52 -0.47 0.93
N THR A 23 7.31 -0.91 0.58
CA THR A 23 6.09 -0.09 0.69
C THR A 23 5.82 0.28 2.15
N GLU A 24 5.81 -0.68 3.08
CA GLU A 24 5.57 -0.41 4.50
C GLU A 24 6.61 0.55 5.10
N ALA A 25 7.88 0.40 4.72
CA ALA A 25 8.94 1.30 5.13
C ALA A 25 8.70 2.73 4.61
N LEU A 26 8.36 2.89 3.33
CA LEU A 26 8.04 4.18 2.74
C LEU A 26 6.85 4.84 3.45
N LEU A 27 5.73 4.12 3.61
CA LEU A 27 4.53 4.65 4.27
C LEU A 27 4.80 5.00 5.74
N THR A 28 5.68 4.27 6.41
CA THR A 28 6.08 4.59 7.79
C THR A 28 6.88 5.89 7.85
N ILE A 29 7.85 6.09 6.96
CA ILE A 29 8.65 7.32 6.93
C ILE A 29 7.77 8.53 6.56
N MET A 30 6.78 8.35 5.68
CA MET A 30 5.84 9.41 5.28
C MET A 30 5.01 9.97 6.44
N LYS A 31 4.86 9.24 7.57
CA LYS A 31 4.20 9.75 8.77
C LYS A 31 5.01 10.81 9.51
N GLU A 32 6.32 10.83 9.27
CA GLU A 32 7.28 11.68 10.01
C GLU A 32 7.96 12.71 9.08
N LYS A 33 7.94 12.49 7.76
CA LYS A 33 8.72 13.25 6.80
C LYS A 33 7.99 13.39 5.46
N GLU A 34 8.04 14.60 4.88
CA GLU A 34 7.49 14.87 3.54
C GLU A 34 8.09 13.94 2.48
N PHE A 35 7.23 13.38 1.62
CA PHE A 35 7.59 12.40 0.58
C PHE A 35 8.79 12.84 -0.29
N ASN A 36 8.81 14.10 -0.73
CA ASN A 36 9.87 14.63 -1.59
C ASN A 36 11.25 14.65 -0.93
N LYS A 37 11.31 14.66 0.41
CA LYS A 37 12.57 14.64 1.18
C LYS A 37 13.04 13.21 1.47
N ILE A 38 12.21 12.19 1.25
CA ILE A 38 12.53 10.78 1.51
C ILE A 38 13.48 10.25 0.44
N THR A 39 14.56 9.60 0.86
CA THR A 39 15.52 8.96 -0.03
C THR A 39 15.33 7.44 -0.08
N ILE A 40 15.73 6.82 -1.20
CA ILE A 40 15.77 5.35 -1.33
C ILE A 40 16.63 4.72 -0.21
N THR A 41 17.69 5.41 0.23
CA THR A 41 18.56 4.94 1.32
C THR A 41 17.83 4.84 2.65
N GLU A 42 16.96 5.79 2.96
CA GLU A 42 16.17 5.75 4.19
C GLU A 42 15.15 4.62 4.14
N ILE A 43 14.49 4.44 2.98
CA ILE A 43 13.51 3.37 2.76
C ILE A 43 14.14 2.00 2.98
N ILE A 44 15.26 1.71 2.30
CA ILE A 44 15.91 0.38 2.42
C ILE A 44 16.52 0.15 3.81
N LYS A 45 17.00 1.20 4.50
CA LYS A 45 17.49 1.09 5.87
C LYS A 45 16.34 0.72 6.81
N LYS A 46 15.16 1.33 6.63
CA LYS A 46 13.96 1.04 7.41
C LYS A 46 13.40 -0.34 7.11
N ALA A 47 13.47 -0.80 5.86
CA ALA A 47 13.01 -2.13 5.43
C ALA A 47 14.00 -3.27 5.72
N ASP A 48 15.20 -2.96 6.23
CA ASP A 48 16.32 -3.91 6.41
C ASP A 48 16.70 -4.64 5.11
N LEU A 49 16.92 -3.87 4.04
CA LEU A 49 17.21 -4.37 2.69
C LEU A 49 18.40 -3.63 2.04
N THR A 50 18.90 -4.20 0.94
CA THR A 50 19.96 -3.59 0.13
C THR A 50 19.38 -2.70 -0.99
N ARG A 51 20.17 -1.74 -1.49
CA ARG A 51 19.82 -0.94 -2.68
C ARG A 51 19.55 -1.83 -3.90
N GLN A 52 20.34 -2.90 -4.07
CA GLN A 52 20.13 -3.86 -5.16
C GLN A 52 18.76 -4.54 -5.07
N THR A 53 18.27 -4.81 -3.85
CA THR A 53 16.92 -5.36 -3.66
C THR A 53 15.84 -4.34 -3.99
N PHE A 54 16.05 -3.05 -3.68
CA PHE A 54 15.15 -2.00 -4.14
C PHE A 54 15.06 -1.96 -5.65
N TYR A 55 16.19 -1.82 -6.35
CA TYR A 55 16.23 -1.70 -7.81
C TYR A 55 15.82 -2.96 -8.58
N ARG A 56 15.79 -4.13 -7.92
CA ARG A 56 15.20 -5.35 -8.49
C ARG A 56 13.66 -5.30 -8.53
N ASN A 57 13.05 -4.49 -7.67
CA ASN A 57 11.59 -4.44 -7.50
C ASN A 57 10.97 -3.11 -7.97
N PHE A 58 11.70 -2.00 -7.85
CA PHE A 58 11.22 -0.66 -8.19
C PHE A 58 12.37 0.19 -8.73
N ASN A 59 12.07 1.06 -9.68
CA ASN A 59 13.01 2.03 -10.24
C ASN A 59 13.08 3.30 -9.40
N THR A 60 11.95 3.71 -8.80
CA THR A 60 11.86 4.97 -8.03
C THR A 60 10.96 4.82 -6.79
N LYS A 61 11.01 5.78 -5.86
CA LYS A 61 10.12 5.81 -4.69
C LYS A 61 8.68 6.18 -5.08
N GLU A 62 8.51 6.88 -6.19
CA GLU A 62 7.24 7.21 -6.81
C GLU A 62 6.54 5.94 -7.32
N GLU A 63 7.30 5.01 -7.91
CA GLU A 63 6.76 3.72 -8.37
C GLU A 63 6.24 2.88 -7.21
N VAL A 64 6.95 2.87 -6.07
CA VAL A 64 6.50 2.20 -4.83
C VAL A 64 5.13 2.74 -4.40
N LEU A 65 4.99 4.07 -4.37
CA LEU A 65 3.75 4.72 -3.97
C LEU A 65 2.64 4.49 -4.99
N HIS A 66 2.97 4.53 -6.29
CA HIS A 66 2.02 4.29 -7.37
C HIS A 66 1.42 2.89 -7.29
N GLU A 67 2.26 1.86 -7.13
CA GLU A 67 1.79 0.46 -7.01
C GLU A 67 0.96 0.26 -5.74
N TYR A 68 1.30 0.92 -4.64
CA TYR A 68 0.47 0.91 -3.44
C TYR A 68 -0.91 1.52 -3.67
N VAL A 69 -0.98 2.71 -4.28
CA VAL A 69 -2.24 3.37 -4.59
C VAL A 69 -3.09 2.54 -5.56
N LYS A 70 -2.46 1.98 -6.59
CA LYS A 70 -3.12 1.07 -7.54
C LYS A 70 -3.71 -0.15 -6.84
N LYS A 71 -3.01 -0.72 -5.84
CA LYS A 71 -3.54 -1.78 -5.00
C LYS A 71 -4.76 -1.31 -4.20
N LEU A 72 -4.72 -0.12 -3.59
CA LEU A 72 -5.88 0.42 -2.85
C LEU A 72 -7.11 0.56 -3.75
N TYR A 73 -6.94 1.05 -4.98
CA TYR A 73 -8.03 1.11 -5.96
C TYR A 73 -8.55 -0.28 -6.29
N LYS A 74 -7.65 -1.23 -6.59
CA LYS A 74 -8.04 -2.60 -6.91
C LYS A 74 -8.84 -3.23 -5.78
N ASP A 75 -8.35 -3.13 -4.55
CA ASP A 75 -9.01 -3.66 -3.35
C ASP A 75 -10.41 -3.02 -3.17
N CYS A 76 -10.56 -1.72 -3.42
CA CYS A 76 -11.86 -1.03 -3.41
C CYS A 76 -12.81 -1.55 -4.50
N PHE A 77 -12.31 -1.76 -5.72
CA PHE A 77 -13.11 -2.26 -6.83
C PHE A 77 -13.51 -3.72 -6.60
N ASP A 78 -12.61 -4.56 -6.11
CA ASP A 78 -12.87 -5.95 -5.78
C ASP A 78 -13.94 -6.06 -4.67
N GLU A 79 -13.91 -5.18 -3.66
CA GLU A 79 -14.95 -5.11 -2.61
C GLU A 79 -16.31 -4.74 -3.20
N ILE A 80 -16.36 -3.76 -4.10
CA ILE A 80 -17.59 -3.38 -4.82
C ILE A 80 -18.07 -4.52 -5.73
N GLU A 81 -17.15 -5.23 -6.38
CA GLU A 81 -17.47 -6.30 -7.32
C GLU A 81 -18.09 -7.52 -6.63
N GLN A 82 -17.64 -7.84 -5.42
CA GLN A 82 -18.13 -8.97 -4.63
C GLN A 82 -19.48 -8.68 -3.94
N MET A 83 -20.03 -7.47 -4.05
CA MET A 83 -21.34 -7.14 -3.48
C MET A 83 -22.48 -7.88 -4.19
N PRO A 84 -23.33 -8.65 -3.48
CA PRO A 84 -24.37 -9.48 -4.09
C PRO A 84 -25.54 -8.67 -4.70
N GLN A 85 -25.76 -7.44 -4.25
CA GLN A 85 -26.82 -6.55 -4.75
C GLN A 85 -26.30 -5.12 -4.85
N LYS A 86 -25.91 -4.73 -6.06
CA LYS A 86 -25.31 -3.44 -6.36
C LYS A 86 -26.38 -2.46 -6.82
N ASN A 87 -26.48 -1.32 -6.16
CA ASN A 87 -27.16 -0.15 -6.68
C ASN A 87 -26.26 1.07 -6.47
N VAL A 88 -26.55 2.16 -7.16
CA VAL A 88 -25.70 3.37 -7.14
C VAL A 88 -25.47 3.86 -5.71
N TYR A 89 -26.51 3.88 -4.87
CA TYR A 89 -26.39 4.30 -3.47
C TYR A 89 -25.40 3.41 -2.69
N LYS A 90 -25.53 2.09 -2.78
CA LYS A 90 -24.65 1.13 -2.10
C LYS A 90 -23.21 1.21 -2.60
N ILE A 91 -23.01 1.37 -3.91
CA ILE A 91 -21.67 1.53 -4.50
C ILE A 91 -21.02 2.80 -3.96
N LEU A 92 -21.73 3.92 -3.96
CA LEU A 92 -21.21 5.19 -3.45
C LEU A 92 -20.90 5.10 -1.95
N VAL A 93 -21.78 4.49 -1.16
CA VAL A 93 -21.55 4.27 0.28
C VAL A 93 -20.29 3.43 0.51
N THR A 94 -20.13 2.30 -0.19
CA THR A 94 -18.94 1.44 -0.08
C THR A 94 -17.68 2.20 -0.50
N TYR A 95 -17.72 2.92 -1.62
CA TYR A 95 -16.62 3.74 -2.10
C TYR A 95 -16.19 4.80 -1.06
N PHE A 96 -17.12 5.62 -0.58
CA PHE A 96 -16.82 6.66 0.41
C PHE A 96 -16.36 6.06 1.74
N HIS A 97 -16.93 4.94 2.16
CA HIS A 97 -16.50 4.25 3.38
C HIS A 97 -15.06 3.73 3.26
N TYR A 98 -14.72 3.11 2.13
CA TYR A 98 -13.38 2.60 1.86
C TYR A 98 -12.33 3.71 1.87
N TRP A 99 -12.58 4.83 1.17
CA TRP A 99 -11.65 5.95 1.14
C TRP A 99 -11.60 6.74 2.45
N HIS A 100 -12.71 6.84 3.20
CA HIS A 100 -12.70 7.44 4.53
C HIS A 100 -11.84 6.62 5.52
N LYS A 101 -11.87 5.29 5.43
CA LYS A 101 -11.00 4.40 6.22
C LYS A 101 -9.51 4.58 5.87
N ASN A 102 -9.20 4.87 4.60
CA ASN A 102 -7.85 5.04 4.09
C ASN A 102 -7.43 6.53 3.92
N LYS A 103 -8.12 7.46 4.60
CA LYS A 103 -7.99 8.91 4.40
C LYS A 103 -6.59 9.48 4.59
N ASP A 104 -5.75 8.80 5.37
CA ASP A 104 -4.36 9.21 5.65
C ASP A 104 -3.49 9.24 4.37
N PHE A 105 -3.99 8.67 3.26
CA PHE A 105 -3.33 8.65 1.95
C PHE A 105 -4.02 9.53 0.89
N CYS A 106 -5.10 10.22 1.26
CA CYS A 106 -5.87 11.07 0.34
C CYS A 106 -5.57 12.57 0.47
N TYR A 107 -4.68 12.98 1.38
CA TYR A 107 -4.35 14.37 1.66
C TYR A 107 -2.84 14.61 1.72
#